data_AF-Q4PNH4-F1
#
_entry.id   AF-Q4PNH4-F1
#
_cell.length_a   1.000
_cell.length_b   1.000
_cell.length_c   1.000
_cell.angle_alpha   90.00
_cell.angle_beta   90.00
_cell.angle_gamma   90.00
#
_symmetry.space_group_name_H-M   'P 1'
#
loop_
_entity.id
_entity.type
_entity.pdbx_description
1 polymer ?
#
loop_
_entity_poly.entity_id
_entity_poly.type
_entity_poly.pdbx_seq_one_letter_code
_entity_poly.pdbx_strand_id
1 'polypeptide(L)'
;MNSAVLDDMLSLSRTTGHGAIFGFAGYSGSGKTTLAEKLIDYFYQKNIEIAVVKHAHHDFEADHEGKDSYRLRVAGSRQVLVSSVTRSALFTENRSEEEPSLKSLLNRLEPARLVLVEGFKKEFIPKLEIWQKSNQSPLLYLQDETILAMVTDDDILDLPIPRFYLNEIQKIADFIISTVGIKF
;
A
#
# COMPACT_ATOMS: atom_id res chain seq x y z
N MET A 1 1.70 15.90 14.44
CA MET A 1 1.24 15.26 13.19
C MET A 1 0.82 16.38 12.25
N ASN A 2 1.27 16.37 10.99
CA ASN A 2 0.87 17.39 10.02
C ASN A 2 -0.62 17.20 9.71
N SER A 3 -1.48 18.14 10.14
CA SER A 3 -2.94 18.03 9.98
C SER A 3 -3.35 17.94 8.52
N ALA A 4 -2.59 18.56 7.60
CA ALA A 4 -2.85 18.51 6.17
C ALA A 4 -2.76 17.08 5.60
N VAL A 5 -1.76 16.29 6.04
CA VAL A 5 -1.60 14.90 5.57
C VAL A 5 -2.81 14.05 5.95
N LEU A 6 -3.35 14.26 7.16
CA LEU A 6 -4.52 13.53 7.63
C LEU A 6 -5.79 14.00 6.91
N ASP A 7 -5.96 15.32 6.71
CA ASP A 7 -7.12 15.89 6.03
C ASP A 7 -7.21 15.42 4.57
N ASP A 8 -6.08 15.38 3.86
CA ASP A 8 -5.99 14.90 2.48
C ASP A 8 -6.27 13.39 2.40
N MET A 9 -5.70 12.60 3.31
CA MET A 9 -6.01 11.17 3.41
C MET A 9 -7.50 10.93 3.68
N LEU A 10 -8.11 11.67 4.61
CA LEU A 10 -9.53 11.56 4.91
C LEU A 10 -10.41 11.98 3.73
N SER A 11 -9.98 12.98 2.96
CA SER A 11 -10.64 13.38 1.71
C SER A 11 -10.57 12.27 0.66
N LEU A 12 -9.41 11.66 0.49
CA LEU A 12 -9.21 10.54 -0.43
C LEU A 12 -10.04 9.32 -0.01
N SER A 13 -10.01 8.95 1.27
CA SER A 13 -10.82 7.87 1.86
C SER A 13 -12.32 8.10 1.61
N ARG A 14 -12.86 9.28 1.94
CA ARG A 14 -14.27 9.60 1.70
C ARG A 14 -14.67 9.53 0.22
N THR A 15 -13.82 10.03 -0.67
CA THR A 15 -14.14 10.06 -2.11
C THR A 15 -13.97 8.71 -2.81
N THR A 16 -13.34 7.74 -2.16
CA THR A 16 -13.11 6.38 -2.69
C THR A 16 -13.90 5.30 -1.93
N GLY A 17 -14.55 5.65 -0.82
CA GLY A 17 -15.40 4.75 -0.05
C GLY A 17 -14.65 3.83 0.92
N HIS A 18 -13.34 3.97 1.06
CA HIS A 18 -12.54 3.20 2.03
C HIS A 18 -12.53 3.86 3.41
N GLY A 19 -12.40 3.07 4.47
CA GLY A 19 -12.34 3.56 5.85
C GLY A 19 -11.10 4.41 6.14
N ALA A 20 -9.94 3.96 5.68
CA ALA A 20 -8.70 4.73 5.72
C ALA A 20 -7.65 4.21 4.73
N ILE A 21 -6.58 4.98 4.53
CA ILE A 21 -5.49 4.68 3.60
C ILE A 21 -4.14 4.94 4.29
N PHE A 22 -3.21 4.00 4.18
CA PHE A 22 -1.87 4.12 4.76
C PHE A 22 -0.81 3.54 3.83
N GLY A 23 0.34 4.21 3.70
CA GLY A 23 1.39 3.83 2.77
C GLY A 23 2.66 3.25 3.40
N PHE A 24 3.44 2.54 2.60
CA PHE A 24 4.78 2.07 2.94
C PHE A 24 5.82 2.69 2.00
N ALA A 25 6.76 3.42 2.59
CA ALA A 25 7.91 3.98 1.91
C ALA A 25 9.15 3.10 2.12
N GLY A 26 10.07 3.12 1.15
CA GLY A 26 11.33 2.38 1.24
C GLY A 26 11.82 1.91 -0.12
N TYR A 27 13.12 1.73 -0.25
CA TYR A 27 13.74 1.25 -1.49
C TYR A 27 13.40 -0.23 -1.76
N SER A 28 13.68 -0.69 -2.99
CA SER A 28 13.50 -2.10 -3.34
C SER A 28 14.32 -2.98 -2.38
N GLY A 29 13.76 -4.11 -1.97
CA GLY A 29 14.40 -5.00 -1.00
C GLY A 29 14.36 -4.54 0.47
N SER A 30 13.71 -3.42 0.81
CA SER A 30 13.69 -2.95 2.20
C SER A 30 12.84 -3.79 3.17
N GLY A 31 11.98 -4.67 2.66
CA GLY A 31 11.06 -5.48 3.48
C GLY A 31 9.62 -4.96 3.53
N LYS A 32 9.24 -4.02 2.64
CA LYS A 32 7.86 -3.50 2.52
C LYS A 32 6.82 -4.62 2.42
N THR A 33 7.00 -5.51 1.44
CA THR A 33 6.07 -6.63 1.22
C THR A 33 6.02 -7.56 2.44
N THR A 34 7.15 -7.85 3.08
CA THR A 34 7.19 -8.66 4.31
C THR A 34 6.44 -8.01 5.48
N LEU A 35 6.55 -6.69 5.65
CA LEU A 35 5.79 -5.97 6.66
C LEU A 35 4.28 -5.98 6.32
N ALA A 36 3.94 -5.75 5.05
CA ALA A 36 2.55 -5.76 4.57
C ALA A 36 1.89 -7.12 4.83
N GLU A 37 2.55 -8.23 4.48
CA GLU A 37 2.07 -9.60 4.73
C GLU A 37 1.75 -9.84 6.21
N LYS A 38 2.67 -9.47 7.10
CA LYS A 38 2.50 -9.64 8.55
C LYS A 38 1.36 -8.79 9.12
N LEU A 39 1.21 -7.56 8.63
CA LEU A 39 0.11 -6.69 9.03
C LEU A 39 -1.24 -7.20 8.52
N ILE A 40 -1.30 -7.68 7.28
CA ILE A 40 -2.52 -8.27 6.70
C ILE A 40 -2.95 -9.48 7.52
N ASP A 41 -2.04 -10.39 7.86
CA ASP A 41 -2.34 -11.54 8.73
C ASP A 41 -2.83 -11.11 10.12
N TYR A 42 -2.15 -10.14 10.75
CA TYR A 42 -2.55 -9.58 12.04
C TYR A 42 -3.97 -8.97 12.02
N PHE A 43 -4.30 -8.21 10.98
CA PHE A 43 -5.62 -7.59 10.83
C PHE A 43 -6.70 -8.62 10.47
N TYR A 44 -6.37 -9.61 9.64
CA TYR A 44 -7.27 -10.71 9.30
C TYR A 44 -7.70 -11.49 10.55
N GLN A 45 -6.76 -11.81 11.45
CA GLN A 45 -7.06 -12.48 12.73
C GLN A 45 -7.97 -11.65 13.65
N LYS A 46 -8.12 -10.36 13.38
CA LYS A 46 -9.02 -9.44 14.10
C LYS A 46 -10.30 -9.12 13.33
N ASN A 47 -10.60 -9.83 12.24
CA ASN A 47 -11.74 -9.61 11.36
C ASN A 47 -11.77 -8.19 10.75
N ILE A 48 -10.61 -7.64 10.43
CA ILE A 48 -10.48 -6.35 9.78
C ILE A 48 -10.15 -6.58 8.32
N GLU A 49 -11.06 -6.15 7.44
CA GLU A 49 -10.89 -6.26 5.99
C GLU A 49 -9.85 -5.24 5.50
N ILE A 50 -8.76 -5.77 4.95
CA ILE A 50 -7.67 -5.01 4.36
C ILE A 50 -7.69 -5.19 2.85
N ALA A 51 -7.56 -4.07 2.12
CA ALA A 51 -7.21 -4.10 0.71
C ALA A 51 -5.78 -3.57 0.50
N VAL A 52 -5.18 -3.90 -0.64
CA VAL A 52 -3.81 -3.48 -0.98
C VAL A 52 -3.79 -2.87 -2.37
N VAL A 53 -3.15 -1.71 -2.50
CA VAL A 53 -2.74 -1.15 -3.78
C VAL A 53 -1.21 -1.26 -3.85
N LYS A 54 -0.71 -2.00 -4.85
CA LYS A 54 0.73 -2.17 -5.08
C LYS A 54 1.10 -1.62 -6.46
N HIS A 55 2.09 -0.72 -6.50
CA HIS A 55 2.68 -0.24 -7.75
C HIS A 55 3.87 -1.13 -8.13
N ALA A 56 3.82 -1.74 -9.32
CA ALA A 56 4.95 -2.46 -9.88
C ALA A 56 5.90 -1.49 -10.59
N HIS A 57 7.22 -1.72 -10.49
CA HIS A 57 8.22 -0.83 -11.10
C HIS A 57 8.37 -0.97 -12.62
N HIS A 58 7.78 -2.01 -13.22
CA HIS A 58 7.84 -2.32 -14.64
C HIS A 58 6.50 -2.91 -15.12
N ASP A 59 6.38 -3.10 -16.44
CA ASP A 59 5.34 -3.94 -17.02
C ASP A 59 5.29 -5.30 -16.32
N PHE A 60 4.09 -5.78 -16.04
CA PHE A 60 3.87 -7.04 -15.36
C PHE A 60 2.71 -7.78 -16.03
N GLU A 61 2.88 -9.09 -16.20
CA GLU A 61 1.82 -9.98 -16.64
C GLU A 61 1.42 -10.87 -15.46
N ALA A 62 0.14 -10.80 -15.09
CA ALA A 62 -0.41 -11.52 -13.95
C ALA A 62 -1.11 -12.82 -14.39
N ASP A 63 -1.39 -13.00 -15.67
CA ASP A 63 -1.88 -14.24 -16.26
C ASP A 63 -0.77 -15.00 -17.00
N HIS A 64 -1.08 -16.16 -17.58
CA HIS A 64 -0.13 -16.93 -18.39
C HIS A 64 -0.49 -16.92 -19.87
N GLU A 65 0.51 -16.78 -20.72
CA GLU A 65 0.35 -16.90 -22.17
C GLU A 65 -0.34 -18.22 -22.54
N GLY A 66 -1.31 -18.14 -23.47
CA GLY A 66 -2.11 -19.28 -23.92
C GLY A 66 -3.37 -19.56 -23.11
N LYS A 67 -3.56 -18.97 -21.92
CA LYS A 67 -4.85 -19.02 -21.21
C LYS A 67 -5.91 -18.21 -21.93
N ASP A 68 -7.18 -18.58 -21.75
CA ASP A 68 -8.29 -17.91 -22.43
C ASP A 68 -8.41 -16.43 -22.01
N SER A 69 -8.22 -16.11 -20.74
CA SER A 69 -8.20 -14.74 -20.25
C SER A 69 -7.07 -13.89 -20.86
N TYR A 70 -5.86 -14.44 -20.97
CA TYR A 70 -4.75 -13.81 -21.68
C TYR A 70 -5.10 -13.55 -23.15
N ARG A 71 -5.62 -14.56 -23.86
CA ARG A 71 -6.01 -14.42 -25.27
C ARG A 71 -7.08 -13.35 -25.47
N LEU A 72 -8.05 -13.26 -24.55
CA LEU A 72 -9.10 -12.23 -24.58
C LEU A 72 -8.55 -10.81 -24.33
N ARG A 73 -7.59 -10.65 -23.40
CA ARG A 73 -6.87 -9.38 -23.17
C ARG A 73 -6.13 -8.93 -24.43
N VAL A 74 -5.24 -9.78 -24.95
CA VAL A 74 -4.39 -9.48 -26.12
C VAL A 74 -5.20 -9.28 -27.40
N ALA A 75 -6.36 -9.94 -27.54
CA ALA A 75 -7.29 -9.69 -28.64
C ALA A 75 -7.89 -8.27 -28.65
N GLY A 76 -7.64 -7.48 -27.60
CA GLY A 76 -8.06 -6.08 -27.54
C GLY A 76 -9.26 -5.83 -26.62
N SER A 77 -9.56 -6.73 -25.68
CA SER A 77 -10.52 -6.43 -24.61
C SER A 77 -9.98 -5.32 -23.72
N ARG A 78 -10.80 -4.32 -23.38
CA ARG A 78 -10.40 -3.28 -22.41
C ARG A 78 -10.31 -3.85 -20.99
N GLN A 79 -11.22 -4.77 -20.68
CA GLN A 79 -11.30 -5.46 -19.40
C GLN A 79 -11.66 -6.93 -19.61
N VAL A 80 -11.13 -7.79 -18.75
CA VAL A 80 -11.48 -9.21 -18.68
C VAL A 80 -11.69 -9.56 -17.20
N LEU A 81 -12.88 -10.03 -16.85
CA LEU A 81 -13.21 -10.53 -15.52
C LEU A 81 -13.24 -12.05 -15.54
N VAL A 82 -12.35 -12.68 -14.77
CA VAL A 82 -12.32 -14.12 -14.54
C VAL A 82 -12.88 -14.38 -13.15
N SER A 83 -13.75 -15.37 -12.99
CA SER A 83 -14.37 -15.67 -11.70
C SER A 83 -14.49 -17.18 -11.46
N SER A 84 -14.44 -17.55 -10.18
CA SER A 84 -14.63 -18.90 -9.66
C SER A 84 -15.32 -18.81 -8.29
N VAL A 85 -15.71 -19.95 -7.72
CA VAL A 85 -16.29 -20.00 -6.36
C VAL A 85 -15.36 -19.39 -5.29
N THR A 86 -14.04 -19.45 -5.51
CA THR A 86 -13.06 -19.03 -4.48
C THR A 86 -12.52 -17.62 -4.66
N ARG A 87 -12.55 -17.08 -5.88
CA ARG A 87 -11.95 -15.78 -6.21
C ARG A 87 -12.37 -15.29 -7.59
N SER A 88 -12.23 -13.98 -7.78
CA SER A 88 -12.29 -13.31 -9.07
C SER A 88 -11.02 -12.50 -9.34
N ALA A 89 -10.68 -12.29 -10.60
CA ALA A 89 -9.60 -11.43 -11.06
C ALA A 89 -10.11 -10.51 -12.18
N LEU A 90 -9.96 -9.20 -11.99
CA LEU A 90 -10.30 -8.19 -12.99
C LEU A 90 -9.02 -7.64 -13.62
N PHE A 91 -8.80 -7.99 -14.88
CA PHE A 91 -7.77 -7.37 -15.69
C PHE A 91 -8.31 -6.09 -16.32
N THR A 92 -7.55 -5.00 -16.24
CA THR A 92 -7.87 -3.73 -16.90
C THR A 92 -6.64 -3.20 -17.62
N GLU A 93 -6.73 -3.13 -18.95
CA GLU A 93 -5.63 -2.58 -19.77
C GLU A 93 -5.55 -1.06 -19.62
N ASN A 94 -4.42 -0.56 -19.15
CA ASN A 94 -4.12 0.86 -19.18
C ASN A 94 -3.53 1.21 -20.55
N ARG A 95 -4.40 1.67 -21.48
CA ARG A 95 -4.01 2.05 -22.85
C ARG A 95 -3.56 3.52 -22.99
N SER A 96 -3.40 4.18 -21.86
CA SER A 96 -2.92 5.56 -21.72
C SER A 96 -1.41 5.53 -21.52
N GLU A 97 -0.71 6.57 -21.99
CA GLU A 97 0.71 6.76 -21.65
C GLU A 97 0.91 7.18 -20.18
N GLU A 98 -0.13 7.77 -19.57
CA GLU A 98 -0.11 8.16 -18.15
C GLU A 98 -0.49 6.98 -17.25
N GLU A 99 0.28 6.79 -16.17
CA GLU A 99 -0.05 5.85 -15.10
C GLU A 99 -1.35 6.25 -14.38
N PRO A 100 -2.19 5.27 -13.98
CA PRO A 100 -3.39 5.58 -13.23
C PRO A 100 -3.04 6.18 -11.85
N SER A 101 -3.71 7.26 -11.48
CA SER A 101 -3.58 7.86 -10.14
C SER A 101 -4.02 6.89 -9.04
N LEU A 102 -3.49 7.07 -7.82
CA LEU A 102 -3.89 6.27 -6.66
C LEU A 102 -5.42 6.31 -6.45
N LYS A 103 -6.03 7.50 -6.56
CA LYS A 103 -7.50 7.67 -6.48
C LYS A 103 -8.25 6.81 -7.49
N SER A 104 -7.78 6.76 -8.74
CA SER A 104 -8.39 5.95 -9.79
C SER A 104 -8.32 4.46 -9.49
N LEU A 105 -7.21 4.00 -8.91
CA LEU A 105 -7.03 2.60 -8.52
C LEU A 105 -7.85 2.23 -7.29
N LEU A 106 -7.93 3.11 -6.28
CA LEU A 106 -8.79 2.93 -5.11
C LEU A 106 -10.25 2.76 -5.52
N ASN A 107 -10.74 3.58 -6.45
CA ASN A 107 -12.10 3.45 -7.00
C ASN A 107 -12.39 2.12 -7.73
N ARG A 108 -11.38 1.29 -8.00
CA ARG A 108 -11.56 -0.07 -8.58
C ARG A 108 -11.68 -1.16 -7.53
N LEU A 109 -11.37 -0.86 -6.26
CA LEU A 109 -11.46 -1.79 -5.15
C LEU A 109 -12.86 -1.72 -4.53
N GLU A 110 -13.32 -2.84 -3.98
CA GLU A 110 -14.46 -2.83 -3.07
C GLU A 110 -14.11 -2.03 -1.80
N PRO A 111 -15.09 -1.39 -1.13
CA PRO A 111 -14.88 -0.71 0.13
C PRO A 111 -14.16 -1.62 1.14
N ALA A 112 -13.14 -1.07 1.80
CA ALA A 112 -12.30 -1.79 2.77
C ALA A 112 -12.10 -0.92 4.00
N ARG A 113 -11.88 -1.52 5.17
CA ARG A 113 -11.70 -0.75 6.41
C ARG A 113 -10.36 -0.01 6.42
N LEU A 114 -9.34 -0.59 5.81
CA LEU A 114 -8.03 0.01 5.60
C LEU A 114 -7.45 -0.45 4.25
N VAL A 115 -6.90 0.49 3.49
CA VAL A 115 -6.10 0.18 2.29
C VAL A 115 -4.63 0.42 2.60
N LEU A 116 -3.81 -0.60 2.40
CA LEU A 116 -2.35 -0.49 2.45
C LEU A 116 -1.80 -0.18 1.06
N VAL A 117 -0.93 0.83 0.96
CA VAL A 117 -0.36 1.28 -0.30
C VAL A 117 1.14 0.99 -0.33
N GLU A 118 1.58 0.08 -1.19
CA GLU A 118 3.00 -0.18 -1.45
C GLU A 118 3.41 0.47 -2.78
N GLY A 119 4.34 1.42 -2.73
CA GLY A 119 4.71 2.23 -3.89
C GLY A 119 4.15 3.64 -3.78
N PHE A 120 3.80 4.28 -4.90
CA PHE A 120 3.15 5.61 -4.89
C PHE A 120 3.91 6.65 -4.04
N LYS A 121 5.24 6.69 -4.16
CA LYS A 121 6.12 7.48 -3.27
C LYS A 121 5.72 8.95 -3.14
N LYS A 122 5.14 9.53 -4.20
CA LYS A 122 4.75 10.93 -4.29
C LYS A 122 3.33 11.23 -3.76
N GLU A 123 2.53 10.21 -3.45
CA GLU A 123 1.17 10.41 -2.98
C GLU A 123 1.16 10.99 -1.56
N PHE A 124 0.26 11.96 -1.33
CA PHE A 124 0.19 12.69 -0.07
C PHE A 124 -0.71 11.97 0.95
N ILE A 125 -0.24 10.81 1.40
CA ILE A 125 -0.92 9.94 2.37
C ILE A 125 0.04 9.59 3.51
N PRO A 126 -0.43 9.34 4.75
CA PRO A 126 0.43 8.96 5.87
C PRO A 126 1.17 7.66 5.54
N LYS A 127 2.49 7.65 5.76
CA LYS A 127 3.38 6.53 5.46
C LYS A 127 4.22 6.13 6.65
N LEU A 128 4.68 4.90 6.62
CA LEU A 128 5.82 4.42 7.40
C LEU A 128 6.98 4.09 6.45
N GLU A 129 8.18 4.53 6.79
CA GLU A 129 9.40 4.15 6.04
C GLU A 129 10.00 2.86 6.58
N ILE A 130 10.30 1.92 5.69
CA ILE A 130 11.07 0.72 6.01
C ILE A 130 12.49 0.92 5.49
N TRP A 131 13.46 0.96 6.40
CA TRP A 131 14.87 1.16 6.10
C TRP A 131 15.74 0.21 6.94
N GLN A 132 16.62 -0.55 6.31
CA GLN A 132 17.54 -1.47 6.99
C GLN A 132 18.97 -0.94 6.83
N LYS A 133 19.79 -1.05 7.88
CA LYS A 133 21.18 -0.59 7.89
C LYS A 133 22.01 -1.19 6.76
N SER A 134 21.75 -2.45 6.44
CA SER A 134 22.41 -3.17 5.34
C SER A 134 22.17 -2.55 3.96
N ASN A 135 21.06 -1.82 3.78
CA ASN A 135 20.66 -1.33 2.45
C ASN A 135 21.41 -0.07 2.03
N GLN A 136 22.03 0.65 2.98
CA GLN A 136 22.81 1.88 2.74
C GLN A 136 22.10 2.93 1.87
N SER A 137 20.78 2.90 1.80
CA SER A 137 20.00 3.83 1.00
C SER A 137 19.80 5.16 1.74
N PRO A 138 19.52 6.27 1.05
CA PRO A 138 19.09 7.51 1.71
C PRO A 138 17.83 7.28 2.57
N LEU A 139 17.68 8.08 3.63
CA LEU A 139 16.48 8.12 4.46
C LEU A 139 15.43 9.01 3.78
N LEU A 140 14.31 8.44 3.38
CA LEU A 140 13.25 9.14 2.65
C LEU A 140 12.52 10.16 3.54
N TYR A 141 12.37 9.89 4.84
CA TYR A 141 11.67 10.80 5.77
C TYR A 141 12.28 12.21 5.83
N LEU A 142 13.57 12.36 5.48
CA LEU A 142 14.23 13.67 5.44
C LEU A 142 13.66 14.59 4.36
N GLN A 143 12.95 14.05 3.38
CA GLN A 143 12.43 14.77 2.21
C GLN A 143 10.93 14.56 1.98
N ASP A 144 10.29 13.73 2.80
CA ASP A 144 8.87 13.40 2.68
C ASP A 144 8.20 13.51 4.05
N GLU A 145 7.49 14.62 4.26
CA GLU A 145 6.76 14.93 5.49
C GLU A 145 5.57 14.01 5.76
N THR A 146 5.17 13.21 4.77
CA THR A 146 4.11 12.22 4.93
C THR A 146 4.59 10.96 5.65
N ILE A 147 5.90 10.79 5.83
CA ILE A 147 6.49 9.69 6.58
C ILE A 147 6.43 10.01 8.07
N LEU A 148 5.62 9.26 8.80
CA LEU A 148 5.28 9.53 10.20
C LEU A 148 5.98 8.60 11.19
N ALA A 149 6.60 7.53 10.72
CA ALA A 149 7.36 6.57 11.53
C ALA A 149 8.35 5.79 10.66
N MET A 150 9.28 5.07 11.32
CA MET A 150 10.26 4.23 10.67
C MET A 150 10.27 2.81 11.26
N VAL A 151 10.38 1.80 10.39
CA VAL A 151 10.76 0.43 10.73
C VAL A 151 12.20 0.22 10.32
N THR A 152 13.07 -0.08 11.30
CA THR A 152 14.50 -0.26 11.07
C THR A 152 15.14 -1.20 12.08
N ASP A 153 16.27 -1.79 11.70
CA ASP A 153 17.19 -2.55 12.56
C ASP A 153 18.33 -1.69 13.13
N ASP A 154 18.40 -0.39 12.82
CA ASP A 154 19.45 0.49 13.32
C ASP A 154 19.04 1.25 14.57
N ASP A 155 19.60 0.83 15.70
CA ASP A 155 19.36 1.43 17.01
C ASP A 155 20.05 2.78 17.19
N ILE A 156 21.04 3.09 16.35
CA ILE A 156 21.95 4.23 16.52
C ILE A 156 21.43 5.48 15.83
N LEU A 157 20.50 5.36 14.88
CA LEU A 157 19.91 6.53 14.23
C LEU A 157 19.29 7.45 15.30
N ASP A 158 19.44 8.77 15.15
CA ASP A 158 18.67 9.71 15.96
C ASP A 158 17.45 10.13 15.15
N LEU A 159 16.26 9.66 15.55
CA LEU A 159 15.03 9.83 14.79
C LEU A 159 14.04 10.71 15.56
N PRO A 160 13.58 11.84 14.98
CA PRO A 160 12.53 12.66 15.58
C PRO A 160 11.13 12.05 15.44
N ILE A 161 11.02 10.90 14.75
CA ILE A 161 9.80 10.14 14.50
C ILE A 161 9.85 8.78 15.21
N PRO A 162 8.70 8.17 15.54
CA PRO A 162 8.65 6.84 16.13
C PRO A 162 9.46 5.80 15.35
N ARG A 163 10.20 4.97 16.09
CA ARG A 163 10.92 3.79 15.59
C ARG A 163 10.20 2.50 16.01
N PHE A 164 10.17 1.55 15.09
CA PHE A 164 9.73 0.18 15.34
C PHE A 164 10.73 -0.82 14.75
N TYR A 165 10.72 -2.04 15.28
CA TYR A 165 11.36 -3.19 14.64
C TYR A 165 10.36 -3.98 13.80
N LEU A 166 10.84 -4.69 12.77
CA LEU A 166 10.01 -5.44 11.82
C LEU A 166 9.12 -6.51 12.49
N ASN A 167 9.49 -7.01 13.67
CA ASN A 167 8.73 -8.01 14.43
C ASN A 167 7.71 -7.39 15.41
N GLU A 168 7.69 -6.06 15.60
CA GLU A 168 6.75 -5.37 16.48
C GLU A 168 5.39 -5.11 15.82
N ILE A 169 4.83 -6.13 15.18
CA ILE A 169 3.64 -6.03 14.32
C ILE A 169 2.44 -5.42 15.06
N GLN A 170 2.21 -5.80 16.31
CA GLN A 170 1.15 -5.21 17.12
C GLN A 170 1.35 -3.70 17.31
N LYS A 171 2.57 -3.25 17.66
CA LYS A 171 2.85 -1.83 17.87
C LYS A 171 2.71 -1.03 16.58
N ILE A 172 3.16 -1.60 15.45
CA ILE A 172 3.02 -0.97 14.13
C ILE A 172 1.54 -0.87 13.74
N ALA A 173 0.76 -1.93 13.95
CA ALA A 173 -0.67 -1.92 13.69
C ALA A 173 -1.37 -0.85 14.54
N ASP A 174 -1.12 -0.82 15.85
CA ASP A 174 -1.71 0.16 16.78
C ASP A 174 -1.34 1.60 16.37
N PHE A 175 -0.10 1.81 15.93
CA PHE A 175 0.35 3.09 15.37
C PHE A 175 -0.44 3.47 14.11
N ILE A 176 -0.61 2.55 13.15
CA ILE A 176 -1.37 2.80 11.92
C ILE A 176 -2.82 3.17 12.27
N ILE A 177 -3.47 2.36 13.11
CA ILE A 177 -4.86 2.56 13.54
C ILE A 177 -5.04 3.92 14.20
N SER A 178 -4.18 4.26 15.15
CA SER A 178 -4.20 5.54 15.84
C SER A 178 -3.95 6.70 14.89
N THR A 179 -3.08 6.52 13.90
CA THR A 179 -2.72 7.56 12.92
C THR A 179 -3.89 7.88 12.01
N VAL A 180 -4.59 6.85 11.52
CA VAL A 180 -5.65 7.03 10.52
C VAL A 180 -7.06 7.08 11.12
N GLY A 181 -7.18 6.95 12.45
CA GLY A 181 -8.43 7.16 13.17
C GLY A 181 -9.46 6.03 13.04
N ILE A 182 -9.05 4.81 12.70
CA ILE A 182 -9.94 3.65 12.67
C ILE A 182 -10.31 3.27 14.11
N LYS A 183 -11.61 3.14 14.39
CA LYS A 183 -12.12 2.54 15.63
C LYS A 183 -12.48 1.07 15.36
N PHE A 184 -12.31 0.18 16.33
CA PHE A 184 -12.80 -1.21 16.26
C PHE A 184 -14.08 -1.36 17.05
#